data_AF-A0AAU2XKD3-F1
#
_entry.id   AF-A0AAU2XKD3-F1
#
_cell.length_a   1.000
_cell.length_b   1.000
_cell.length_c   1.000
_cell.angle_alpha   90.00
_cell.angle_beta   90.00
_cell.angle_gamma   90.00
#
_symmetry.space_group_name_H-M   'P 1'
#
loop_
_entity.id
_entity.type
_entity.pdbx_description
1 polymer ?
#
loop_
_entity_poly.entity_id
_entity_poly.type
_entity_poly.pdbx_seq_one_letter_code
_entity_poly.pdbx_strand_id
1 'polypeptide(L)'
;MTNHAAGLTADLSLAQIQHLDDEIIALLARRRAMAQELPPPARARADDPAFAETLRGITGRYRQELGGAGELVARAVMVLCDPSRDS
;
A
#
# COMPACT_ATOMS: atom_id res chain seq x y z
N MET A 1 19.18 33.12 18.43
CA MET A 1 19.94 31.88 18.20
C MET A 1 19.02 30.63 18.13
N THR A 2 17.79 30.77 17.62
CA THR A 2 16.72 29.75 17.66
C THR A 2 16.42 29.11 16.30
N ASN A 3 16.82 29.74 15.19
CA ASN A 3 16.53 29.24 13.83
C ASN A 3 17.35 28.02 13.42
N HIS A 4 18.58 27.86 13.93
CA HIS A 4 19.44 26.75 13.52
C HIS A 4 18.97 25.41 14.10
N ALA A 5 18.48 25.41 15.34
CA ALA A 5 17.90 24.23 15.97
C ALA A 5 16.58 23.80 15.30
N ALA A 6 15.71 24.77 14.95
CA ALA A 6 14.47 24.48 14.24
C ALA A 6 14.69 23.91 12.82
N GLY A 7 15.70 24.42 12.11
CA GLY A 7 16.12 23.89 10.80
C GLY A 7 16.64 22.46 10.89
N LEU A 8 17.53 22.17 11.83
CA LEU A 8 18.06 20.81 12.05
C LEU A 8 16.96 19.81 12.44
N THR A 9 16.00 20.22 13.28
CA THR A 9 14.87 19.35 13.63
C THR A 9 13.93 19.11 12.45
N ALA A 10 13.72 20.09 11.57
CA ALA A 10 12.90 19.95 10.38
C ALA A 10 13.59 19.03 9.34
N ASP A 11 14.90 19.20 9.15
CA ASP A 11 15.70 18.35 8.24
C ASP A 11 15.73 16.89 8.71
N LEU A 12 15.83 16.67 10.04
CA LEU A 12 15.71 15.33 10.63
C LEU A 12 14.32 14.73 10.40
N SER A 13 13.25 15.53 10.52
CA SER A 13 11.88 15.05 10.29
C SER A 13 11.62 14.67 8.83
N LEU A 14 12.20 15.41 7.86
CA LEU A 14 12.06 15.10 6.44
C LEU A 14 12.81 13.83 6.06
N ALA A 15 14.05 13.68 6.56
CA ALA A 15 14.83 12.46 6.34
C ALA A 15 14.14 11.22 6.92
N GLN A 16 13.48 11.35 8.08
CA GLN A 16 12.70 10.28 8.69
C GLN A 16 11.47 9.91 7.85
N ILE A 17 10.75 10.89 7.30
CA ILE A 17 9.61 10.65 6.40
C ILE A 17 10.09 9.93 5.13
N GLN A 18 11.18 10.37 4.54
CA GLN A 18 11.77 9.72 3.36
C GLN A 18 12.17 8.27 3.65
N HIS A 19 12.77 8.01 4.80
CA HIS A 19 13.12 6.65 5.20
C HIS A 19 11.88 5.76 5.37
N LEU A 20 10.79 6.30 5.95
CA LEU A 20 9.51 5.59 6.04
C LEU A 20 8.92 5.33 4.66
N ASP A 21 9.03 6.26 3.73
CA ASP A 21 8.59 6.05 2.35
C ASP A 21 9.39 4.92 1.68
N ASP A 22 10.70 4.85 1.89
CA ASP A 22 11.54 3.74 1.39
C ASP A 22 11.10 2.39 1.97
N GLU A 23 10.80 2.34 3.27
CA GLU A 23 10.27 1.13 3.92
C GLU A 23 8.91 0.73 3.34
N ILE A 24 8.00 1.70 3.14
CA ILE A 24 6.69 1.48 2.52
C ILE A 24 6.86 0.94 1.11
N ILE A 25 7.74 1.53 0.30
CA ILE A 25 8.03 1.09 -1.07
C ILE A 25 8.55 -0.35 -1.07
N ALA A 26 9.49 -0.69 -0.18
CA ALA A 26 10.03 -2.04 -0.07
C ALA A 26 8.96 -3.06 0.33
N LEU A 27 8.08 -2.72 1.29
CA LEU A 27 6.96 -3.57 1.71
C LEU A 27 5.95 -3.77 0.57
N LEU A 28 5.64 -2.72 -0.19
CA LEU A 28 4.74 -2.78 -1.34
C LEU A 28 5.31 -3.64 -2.47
N ALA A 29 6.61 -3.51 -2.76
CA ALA A 29 7.30 -4.35 -3.74
C ALA A 29 7.26 -5.83 -3.35
N ARG A 30 7.54 -6.13 -2.06
CA ARG A 30 7.43 -7.50 -1.53
C ARG A 30 6.01 -8.04 -1.62
N ARG A 31 5.01 -7.23 -1.29
CA ARG A 31 3.59 -7.61 -1.40
C ARG A 31 3.21 -7.94 -2.84
N ARG A 32 3.69 -7.16 -3.82
CA ARG A 32 3.50 -7.43 -5.25
C ARG A 32 4.13 -8.74 -5.67
N ALA A 33 5.39 -8.99 -5.30
CA ALA A 33 6.08 -10.23 -5.61
C ALA A 33 5.31 -11.46 -5.06
N MET A 34 4.87 -11.39 -3.79
CA MET A 34 4.04 -12.44 -3.20
C MET A 34 2.70 -12.62 -3.93
N ALA A 35 2.09 -11.54 -4.41
CA ALA A 35 0.83 -11.63 -5.17
C ALA A 35 1.02 -12.24 -6.57
N GLN A 36 2.18 -12.03 -7.20
CA GLN A 36 2.53 -12.64 -8.48
C GLN A 36 2.80 -14.15 -8.38
N GLU A 37 3.25 -14.63 -7.22
CA GLU A 37 3.44 -16.07 -6.95
C GLU A 37 2.11 -16.82 -6.76
N LEU A 38 1.01 -16.11 -6.50
CA LEU A 38 -0.30 -16.74 -6.34
C LEU A 38 -0.84 -17.22 -7.69
N PRO A 39 -1.53 -18.38 -7.73
CA PRO A 39 -2.15 -18.85 -8.95
C PRO A 39 -3.20 -17.83 -9.43
N PRO A 40 -3.37 -17.69 -10.76
CA PRO A 40 -4.43 -16.85 -11.29
C PRO A 40 -5.78 -17.36 -10.78
N PRO A 41 -6.74 -16.45 -10.50
CA PRO A 41 -8.03 -16.85 -9.97
C PRO A 41 -8.75 -17.77 -10.96
N ALA A 42 -9.44 -18.79 -10.43
CA ALA A 42 -10.12 -19.81 -11.23
C ALA A 42 -11.29 -19.24 -12.06
N ARG A 43 -11.76 -18.03 -11.73
CA ARG A 43 -12.76 -17.26 -12.45
C ARG A 43 -12.22 -15.86 -12.69
N ALA A 44 -12.80 -15.17 -13.67
CA ALA A 44 -12.60 -13.73 -13.79
C ALA A 44 -12.90 -13.08 -12.43
N ARG A 45 -11.99 -12.23 -11.94
CA ARG A 45 -12.07 -11.60 -10.61
C ARG A 45 -13.40 -10.89 -10.34
N ALA A 46 -14.02 -10.35 -11.41
CA ALA A 46 -15.31 -9.68 -11.33
C ALA A 46 -16.48 -10.62 -10.96
N ASP A 47 -16.33 -11.91 -11.24
CA ASP A 47 -17.38 -12.93 -11.08
C ASP A 47 -17.10 -13.91 -9.93
N ASP A 48 -16.08 -13.63 -9.10
CA ASP A 48 -15.71 -14.45 -7.94
C ASP A 48 -16.15 -13.79 -6.62
N PRO A 49 -17.22 -14.31 -5.97
CA PRO A 49 -17.71 -13.78 -4.69
C PRO A 49 -16.68 -13.88 -3.56
N ALA A 50 -15.82 -14.91 -3.57
CA ALA A 50 -14.80 -15.09 -2.54
C ALA A 50 -13.67 -14.06 -2.71
N PHE A 51 -13.34 -13.73 -3.96
CA PHE A 51 -12.44 -12.63 -4.27
C PHE A 51 -13.02 -11.28 -3.83
N ALA A 52 -14.29 -11.01 -4.15
CA ALA A 52 -14.98 -9.78 -3.73
C ALA A 52 -15.04 -9.62 -2.20
N GLU A 53 -15.29 -10.71 -1.46
CA GLU A 53 -15.28 -10.70 0.00
C GLU A 53 -13.88 -10.45 0.57
N THR A 54 -12.86 -11.08 -0.01
CA THR A 54 -11.46 -10.83 0.36
C THR A 54 -11.08 -9.36 0.14
N LEU A 55 -11.50 -8.75 -0.96
CA LEU A 55 -11.25 -7.33 -1.24
C LEU A 55 -11.99 -6.41 -0.26
N ARG A 56 -13.23 -6.75 0.12
CA ARG A 56 -13.97 -6.03 1.18
C ARG A 56 -13.23 -6.10 2.51
N GLY A 57 -12.74 -7.27 2.91
CA GLY A 57 -11.97 -7.45 4.13
C GLY A 57 -10.66 -6.64 4.15
N ILE A 58 -9.91 -6.68 3.05
CA ILE A 58 -8.67 -5.88 2.90
C ILE A 58 -9.00 -4.39 2.97
N THR A 59 -9.95 -3.92 2.17
CA THR A 59 -10.34 -2.50 2.13
C THR A 59 -10.85 -2.03 3.50
N GLY A 60 -11.62 -2.86 4.20
CA GLY A 60 -12.10 -2.60 5.55
C GLY A 60 -10.95 -2.40 6.55
N ARG A 61 -9.92 -3.25 6.48
CA ARG A 61 -8.73 -3.11 7.33
C ARG A 61 -8.00 -1.78 7.07
N TYR A 62 -7.76 -1.43 5.81
CA TYR A 62 -7.11 -0.15 5.50
C TYR A 62 -7.96 1.04 5.96
N ARG A 63 -9.28 0.99 5.81
CA ARG A 63 -10.19 2.04 6.29
C ARG A 63 -10.16 2.17 7.81
N GLN A 64 -10.10 1.05 8.54
CA GLN A 64 -10.02 1.03 10.00
C GLN A 64 -8.72 1.69 10.49
N GLU A 65 -7.59 1.40 9.86
CA GLU A 65 -6.28 1.89 10.31
C GLU A 65 -5.93 3.29 9.79
N LEU A 66 -6.35 3.64 8.57
CA LEU A 66 -5.97 4.89 7.88
C LEU A 66 -7.13 5.87 7.71
N GLY A 67 -8.31 5.58 8.26
CA GLY A 67 -9.50 6.40 8.14
C GLY A 67 -9.99 6.55 6.69
N GLY A 68 -10.51 7.73 6.35
CA GLY A 68 -11.12 8.00 5.04
C GLY A 68 -10.19 7.79 3.84
N ALA A 69 -8.88 7.99 4.02
CA ALA A 69 -7.88 7.77 2.97
C ALA A 69 -7.57 6.27 2.76
N GLY A 70 -7.88 5.41 3.74
CA GLY A 70 -7.56 3.99 3.70
C GLY A 70 -8.16 3.25 2.51
N GLU A 71 -9.35 3.65 2.07
CA GLU A 71 -9.95 3.06 0.87
C GLU A 71 -9.14 3.36 -0.40
N LEU A 72 -8.62 4.58 -0.54
CA LEU A 72 -7.78 4.95 -1.67
C LEU A 72 -6.47 4.17 -1.66
N VAL A 73 -5.83 4.05 -0.49
CA VAL A 73 -4.59 3.27 -0.34
C VAL A 73 -4.85 1.79 -0.68
N ALA A 74 -5.92 1.20 -0.16
CA ALA A 74 -6.28 -0.19 -0.48
C ALA A 74 -6.42 -0.41 -1.99
N ARG A 75 -7.12 0.51 -2.70
CA ARG A 75 -7.29 0.44 -4.15
C ARG A 75 -5.98 0.56 -4.90
N ALA A 76 -5.11 1.50 -4.52
CA ALA A 76 -3.79 1.63 -5.14
C ALA A 76 -2.95 0.36 -4.95
N VAL A 77 -2.96 -0.21 -3.74
CA VAL A 77 -2.26 -1.44 -3.38
C VAL A 77 -2.80 -2.66 -4.15
N MET A 78 -4.12 -2.75 -4.35
CA MET A 78 -4.73 -3.80 -5.17
C MET A 78 -4.31 -3.69 -6.64
N VAL A 79 -4.34 -2.48 -7.20
CA VAL A 79 -3.91 -2.20 -8.58
C VAL A 79 -2.42 -2.50 -8.78
N LEU A 80 -1.58 -2.16 -7.80
CA LEU A 80 -0.15 -2.48 -7.83
C LEU A 80 0.13 -3.99 -7.91
N CYS A 81 -0.71 -4.79 -7.27
CA CYS A 81 -0.55 -6.24 -7.17
C CYS A 81 -1.32 -7.01 -8.25
N ASP A 82 -1.89 -6.33 -9.23
CA ASP A 82 -2.56 -7.00 -10.34
C ASP A 82 -1.51 -7.58 -11.32
N PRO A 83 -1.43 -8.92 -11.48
CA PRO A 83 -0.48 -9.58 -12.39
C PRO A 83 -0.69 -9.19 -13.85
N SER A 84 -1.85 -8.62 -14.20
CA SER A 84 -2.15 -8.16 -15.57
C SER A 84 -1.42 -6.86 -15.94
N ARG A 85 -0.70 -6.23 -15.00
CA ARG A 85 -0.01 -4.94 -15.18
C ARG A 85 1.50 -5.08 -15.38
N ASP A 86 2.02 -6.31 -15.47
CA ASP A 86 3.37 -6.56 -15.97
C ASP A 86 3.36 -6.44 -17.50
N SER A 87 3.58 -5.23 -18.00
CA SER A 87 3.83 -4.91 -19.41
C SER A 87 4.92 -3.85 -19.51
#